data_AF-A0A924JKU0-F1
#
_entry.id   AF-A0A924JKU0-F1
#
_cell.length_a   1.000
_cell.length_b   1.000
_cell.length_c   1.000
_cell.angle_alpha   90.00
_cell.angle_beta   90.00
_cell.angle_gamma   90.00
#
_symmetry.space_group_name_H-M   'P 1'
#
loop_
_entity.id
_entity.type
_entity.pdbx_description
1 polymer ?
#
loop_
_entity_poly.entity_id
_entity_poly.type
_entity_poly.pdbx_seq_one_letter_code
_entity_poly.pdbx_strand_id
1 'polypeptide(L)'
;MKFWPSPPNRLRWALLASLCLNLALATYVSAQWFQPAWSSANAGMPLRMVERIASRLPKEDADILWRIYRDKQPDVLPLQAEYIRALRETMQLTGQTDLDRPALRAAIRAARDKRIKIGDAVIDTFIDMLEQISPKGRRQLVGGFLR
;
A
#
# COMPACT_ATOMS: atom_id res chain seq x y z
N MET A 1 -51.01 -27.08 17.45
CA MET A 1 -50.62 -26.66 16.08
C MET A 1 -49.10 -26.61 16.00
N LYS A 2 -48.46 -27.56 15.33
CA LYS A 2 -47.00 -27.56 15.09
C LYS A 2 -46.76 -28.11 13.67
N PHE A 3 -46.76 -27.21 12.70
CA PHE A 3 -46.50 -27.52 11.30
C PHE A 3 -45.27 -26.74 10.84
N TRP A 4 -44.08 -27.33 11.03
CA TRP A 4 -42.95 -27.00 10.17
C TRP A 4 -42.42 -28.29 9.55
N PRO A 5 -42.61 -28.51 8.25
CA PRO A 5 -41.96 -29.62 7.56
C PRO A 5 -40.45 -29.41 7.63
N SER A 6 -39.73 -30.45 8.05
CA SER A 6 -38.26 -30.45 8.04
C SER A 6 -37.77 -30.29 6.59
N PRO A 7 -37.03 -29.23 6.25
CA PRO A 7 -36.58 -29.03 4.88
C PRO A 7 -35.67 -30.17 4.45
N PRO A 8 -35.76 -30.63 3.19
CA PRO A 8 -34.95 -31.74 2.69
C PRO A 8 -33.46 -31.43 2.83
N ASN A 9 -32.63 -32.45 3.05
CA ASN A 9 -31.21 -32.28 3.40
C ASN A 9 -30.44 -31.38 2.42
N ARG A 10 -30.79 -31.43 1.13
CA ARG A 10 -30.21 -30.56 0.08
C ARG A 10 -30.55 -29.09 0.27
N LEU A 11 -31.76 -28.76 0.72
CA LEU A 11 -32.19 -27.39 0.99
C LEU A 11 -31.48 -26.85 2.24
N ARG A 12 -31.27 -27.70 3.26
CA ARG A 12 -30.47 -27.33 4.45
C ARG A 12 -29.03 -26.99 4.08
N TRP A 13 -28.39 -27.80 3.24
CA TRP A 13 -27.04 -27.51 2.74
C TRP A 13 -26.98 -26.25 1.88
N ALA A 14 -27.97 -26.03 1.01
CA ALA A 14 -28.06 -24.80 0.22
C ALA A 14 -28.23 -23.55 1.10
N LEU A 15 -29.05 -23.64 2.16
CA LEU A 15 -29.25 -22.55 3.12
C LEU A 15 -27.98 -22.28 3.94
N LEU A 16 -27.26 -23.32 4.38
CA LEU A 16 -25.98 -23.16 5.07
C LEU A 16 -24.91 -22.54 4.15
N ALA A 17 -24.83 -22.99 2.91
CA ALA A 17 -23.91 -22.42 1.92
C ALA A 17 -24.24 -20.94 1.64
N SER A 18 -25.53 -20.61 1.50
CA SER A 18 -26.00 -19.23 1.35
C SER A 18 -25.64 -18.38 2.57
N LEU A 19 -25.83 -18.89 3.78
CA LEU A 19 -25.51 -18.17 5.02
C LEU A 19 -24.00 -17.90 5.12
N CYS A 20 -23.15 -18.90 4.86
CA CYS A 20 -21.70 -18.73 4.84
C CYS A 20 -21.25 -17.71 3.79
N LEU A 21 -21.85 -17.76 2.59
CA LEU A 21 -21.56 -16.80 1.53
C LEU A 21 -21.95 -15.38 1.95
N ASN A 22 -23.11 -15.20 2.58
CA ASN A 22 -23.54 -13.89 3.09
C ASN A 22 -22.64 -13.37 4.21
N LEU A 23 -22.18 -14.23 5.14
CA LEU A 23 -21.19 -13.82 6.14
C LEU A 23 -19.85 -13.41 5.50
N ALA A 24 -19.37 -14.17 4.52
CA ALA A 24 -18.15 -13.83 3.79
C ALA A 24 -18.28 -12.47 3.07
N LEU A 25 -19.42 -12.23 2.42
CA LEU A 25 -19.72 -10.94 1.80
C LEU A 25 -19.84 -9.81 2.83
N ALA A 26 -20.55 -10.01 3.94
CA ALA A 26 -20.71 -9.01 4.98
C ALA A 26 -19.38 -8.64 5.63
N THR A 27 -18.53 -9.62 5.92
CA THR A 27 -17.18 -9.39 6.45
C THR A 27 -16.28 -8.68 5.44
N TYR A 28 -16.32 -9.07 4.16
CA TYR A 28 -15.59 -8.41 3.09
C TYR A 28 -16.00 -6.94 2.91
N VAL A 29 -17.30 -6.67 2.83
CA VAL A 29 -17.85 -5.31 2.70
C VAL A 29 -17.54 -4.49 3.93
N SER A 30 -17.68 -5.06 5.14
CA SER A 30 -17.34 -4.36 6.38
C SER A 30 -15.85 -4.02 6.42
N ALA A 31 -14.98 -4.98 6.12
CA ALA A 31 -13.54 -4.76 6.05
C ALA A 31 -13.20 -3.65 5.04
N GLN A 32 -13.85 -3.62 3.89
CA GLN A 32 -13.63 -2.60 2.86
C GLN A 32 -14.22 -1.22 3.24
N TRP A 33 -15.31 -1.19 3.99
CA TRP A 33 -15.91 0.05 4.50
C TRP A 33 -15.11 0.66 5.66
N PHE A 34 -14.51 -0.19 6.49
CA PHE A 34 -13.60 0.23 7.56
C PHE A 34 -12.16 0.41 7.09
N GLN A 35 -11.83 0.01 5.86
CA GLN A 35 -10.56 0.40 5.25
C GLN A 35 -10.61 1.91 4.98
N PRO A 36 -9.67 2.69 5.55
CA PRO A 36 -9.56 4.09 5.21
C PRO A 36 -9.35 4.20 3.70
N ALA A 37 -10.18 4.96 2.99
CA ALA A 37 -10.08 5.18 1.53
C ALA A 37 -8.68 5.63 1.07
N TRP A 38 -7.83 6.05 2.00
CA TRP A 38 -6.45 6.46 1.79
C TRP A 38 -5.39 5.37 1.92
N SER A 39 -5.75 4.17 2.39
CA SER A 39 -4.79 3.13 2.73
C SER A 39 -4.24 2.35 1.52
N SER A 40 -4.87 2.43 0.34
CA SER A 40 -4.43 1.69 -0.86
C SER A 40 -3.72 2.55 -1.91
N ALA A 41 -4.01 3.85 -1.97
CA ALA A 41 -3.41 4.73 -2.98
C ALA A 41 -1.96 5.11 -2.66
N ASN A 42 -1.62 5.33 -1.38
CA ASN A 42 -0.33 5.89 -0.96
C ASN A 42 0.57 4.92 -0.18
N ALA A 43 0.04 3.86 0.44
CA ALA A 43 0.83 2.82 1.13
C ALA A 43 1.62 1.90 0.17
N GLY A 44 1.50 2.13 -1.14
CA GLY A 44 2.20 1.39 -2.18
C GLY A 44 3.19 2.23 -2.98
N MET A 45 3.51 3.47 -2.60
CA MET A 45 4.38 4.33 -3.42
C MET A 45 5.79 3.73 -3.62
N PRO A 46 6.50 3.26 -2.57
CA PRO A 46 7.78 2.57 -2.74
C PRO A 46 7.64 1.26 -3.53
N LEU A 47 6.59 0.48 -3.24
CA LEU A 47 6.33 -0.78 -3.92
C LEU A 47 6.08 -0.60 -5.43
N ARG A 48 5.21 0.33 -5.82
CA ARG A 48 4.92 0.64 -7.23
C ARG A 48 6.14 1.15 -7.97
N MET A 49 7.01 1.89 -7.29
CA MET A 49 8.26 2.37 -7.90
C MET A 49 9.23 1.20 -8.13
N VAL A 50 9.34 0.28 -7.17
CA VAL A 50 10.09 -0.97 -7.30
C VAL A 50 9.54 -1.83 -8.43
N GLU A 51 8.22 -2.06 -8.49
CA GLU A 51 7.55 -2.79 -9.57
C GLU A 51 7.83 -2.18 -10.95
N ARG A 52 7.73 -0.84 -11.05
CA ARG A 52 7.99 -0.11 -12.30
C ARG A 52 9.43 -0.27 -12.76
N ILE A 53 10.39 -0.32 -11.85
CA ILE A 53 11.81 -0.46 -12.19
C ILE A 53 12.14 -1.92 -12.48
N ALA A 54 11.65 -2.85 -11.67
CA ALA A 54 11.79 -4.29 -11.89
C ALA A 54 11.26 -4.73 -13.26
N SER A 55 10.12 -4.18 -13.71
CA SER A 55 9.55 -4.50 -15.03
C SER A 55 10.39 -4.03 -16.23
N ARG A 56 11.40 -3.19 -16.01
CA ARG A 56 12.32 -2.69 -17.04
C ARG A 56 13.67 -3.37 -17.02
N LEU A 57 13.96 -4.13 -15.97
CA LEU A 57 15.23 -4.83 -15.79
C LEU A 57 15.19 -6.23 -16.41
N PRO A 58 16.35 -6.79 -16.77
CA PRO A 58 16.48 -8.22 -16.97
C PRO A 58 16.02 -8.97 -15.72
N LYS A 59 15.49 -10.19 -15.88
CA LYS A 59 14.89 -10.94 -14.77
C LYS A 59 15.86 -11.11 -13.59
N GLU A 60 17.12 -11.39 -13.88
CA GLU A 60 18.16 -11.61 -12.89
C GLU A 60 18.44 -10.33 -12.06
N ASP A 61 18.43 -9.17 -12.72
CA ASP A 61 18.64 -7.87 -12.06
C ASP A 61 17.37 -7.42 -11.30
N ALA A 62 16.17 -7.76 -11.81
CA ALA A 62 14.92 -7.52 -11.12
C ALA A 62 14.83 -8.32 -9.81
N ASP A 63 15.30 -9.57 -9.80
CA ASP A 63 15.36 -10.39 -8.60
C ASP A 63 16.30 -9.80 -7.53
N ILE A 64 17.41 -9.18 -7.96
CA ILE A 64 18.32 -8.43 -7.08
C ILE A 64 17.58 -7.25 -6.44
N LEU A 65 16.88 -6.44 -7.24
CA LEU A 65 16.09 -5.31 -6.71
C LEU A 65 15.04 -5.77 -5.70
N TRP A 66 14.29 -6.83 -6.01
CA TRP A 66 13.27 -7.36 -5.10
C TRP A 66 13.86 -7.88 -3.79
N ARG A 67 15.04 -8.51 -3.84
CA ARG A 67 15.75 -8.95 -2.63
C ARG A 67 16.13 -7.76 -1.75
N ILE A 68 16.80 -6.75 -2.32
CA ILE A 68 17.22 -5.56 -1.57
C ILE A 68 16.00 -4.83 -0.99
N TYR A 69 14.92 -4.69 -1.76
CA TYR A 69 13.69 -4.08 -1.28
C TYR A 69 13.09 -4.84 -0.08
N ARG A 70 13.05 -6.18 -0.13
CA ARG A 70 12.57 -6.99 1.00
C ARG A 70 13.44 -6.79 2.24
N ASP A 71 14.76 -6.70 2.06
CA ASP A 71 15.70 -6.50 3.16
C ASP A 71 15.53 -5.11 3.81
N LYS A 72 15.21 -4.08 3.02
CA LYS A 72 14.96 -2.69 3.48
C LYS A 72 13.51 -2.44 3.93
N GLN A 73 12.60 -3.39 3.68
CA GLN A 73 11.19 -3.25 4.00
C GLN A 73 10.94 -2.94 5.50
N PRO A 74 11.64 -3.56 6.47
CA PRO A 74 11.49 -3.24 7.89
C PRO A 74 11.80 -1.77 8.24
N ASP A 75 12.69 -1.13 7.48
CA ASP A 75 13.07 0.27 7.71
C ASP A 75 12.09 1.24 7.02
N VAL A 76 11.58 0.87 5.84
CA VAL A 76 10.71 1.72 5.03
C VAL A 76 9.25 1.71 5.52
N LEU A 77 8.74 0.58 6.01
CA LEU A 77 7.34 0.45 6.45
C LEU A 77 6.97 1.39 7.61
N PRO A 78 7.78 1.54 8.67
CA PRO A 78 7.52 2.50 9.73
C PRO A 78 7.45 3.95 9.22
N LEU A 79 8.36 4.33 8.32
CA LEU A 79 8.38 5.67 7.72
C LEU A 79 7.10 5.96 6.93
N GLN A 80 6.59 4.98 6.19
CA GLN A 80 5.29 5.09 5.52
C GLN A 80 4.13 5.25 6.50
N ALA A 81 4.09 4.45 7.56
CA ALA A 81 3.04 4.53 8.57
C ALA A 81 3.02 5.92 9.24
N GLU A 82 4.19 6.47 9.53
CA GLU A 82 4.35 7.81 10.08
C GLU A 82 3.89 8.91 9.11
N TYR A 83 4.23 8.79 7.83
CA TYR A 83 3.76 9.71 6.80
C TYR A 83 2.24 9.68 6.64
N ILE A 84 1.64 8.50 6.61
CA ILE A 84 0.18 8.31 6.52
C ILE A 84 -0.52 8.94 7.75
N ARG A 85 0.07 8.82 8.94
CA ARG A 85 -0.44 9.47 10.16
C ARG A 85 -0.42 10.99 10.04
N ALA A 86 0.71 11.58 9.65
CA ALA A 86 0.84 13.04 9.48
C ALA A 86 -0.09 13.59 8.38
N LEU A 87 -0.28 12.82 7.32
CA LEU A 87 -1.26 13.12 6.28
C LEU A 87 -2.70 13.13 6.84
N ARG A 88 -3.06 12.15 7.68
CA ARG A 88 -4.40 12.07 8.29
C ARG A 88 -4.67 13.28 9.18
N GLU A 89 -3.69 13.69 9.97
CA GLU A 89 -3.77 14.90 10.80
C GLU A 89 -3.99 16.16 9.94
N THR A 90 -3.27 16.27 8.81
CA THR A 90 -3.47 17.36 7.85
C THR A 90 -4.90 17.39 7.30
N MET A 91 -5.46 16.23 6.96
CA MET A 91 -6.85 16.14 6.47
C MET A 91 -7.88 16.47 7.55
N GLN A 92 -7.65 16.06 8.80
CA GLN A 92 -8.51 16.42 9.93
C GLN A 92 -8.57 17.94 10.13
N LEU A 93 -7.42 18.62 10.08
CA LEU A 93 -7.35 20.09 10.16
C LEU A 93 -8.05 20.79 8.99
N THR A 94 -7.97 20.20 7.80
CA THR A 94 -8.63 20.75 6.60
C THR A 94 -10.17 20.62 6.66
N GLY A 95 -10.68 19.63 7.39
CA GLY A 95 -12.12 19.39 7.55
C GLY A 95 -12.78 20.16 8.69
N GLN A 96 -12.06 21.00 9.43
CA GLN A 96 -12.62 21.82 10.51
C GLN A 96 -13.48 22.95 9.94
N THR A 97 -14.52 23.35 10.69
CA THR A 97 -15.42 24.46 10.32
C THR A 97 -14.66 25.77 10.18
N ASP A 98 -13.73 26.04 11.11
CA ASP A 98 -12.83 27.17 11.06
C ASP A 98 -11.43 26.69 10.69
N LEU A 99 -10.82 27.33 9.70
CA LEU A 99 -9.51 26.95 9.19
C LEU A 99 -8.38 27.52 10.06
N ASP A 100 -7.81 26.68 10.93
CA ASP A 100 -6.56 26.99 11.63
C ASP A 100 -5.36 26.93 10.66
N ARG A 101 -5.05 28.06 10.04
CA ARG A 101 -3.94 28.19 9.08
C ARG A 101 -2.57 27.86 9.68
N PRO A 102 -2.19 28.36 10.88
CA PRO A 102 -0.95 27.94 11.54
C PRO A 102 -0.84 26.43 11.74
N ALA A 103 -1.87 25.79 12.29
CA ALA A 103 -1.86 24.35 12.55
C ALA A 103 -1.77 23.55 11.25
N LEU A 104 -2.54 23.93 10.23
CA LEU A 104 -2.49 23.28 8.92
C LEU A 104 -1.10 23.39 8.29
N ARG A 105 -0.45 24.56 8.35
CA ARG A 105 0.89 24.76 7.83
C ARG A 105 1.93 23.89 8.56
N ALA A 106 1.80 23.75 9.88
CA ALA A 106 2.67 22.88 10.67
C ALA A 106 2.49 21.41 10.29
N ALA A 107 1.24 20.94 10.16
CA ALA A 107 0.94 19.57 9.74
C ALA A 107 1.48 19.24 8.34
N ILE A 108 1.32 20.16 7.38
CA ILE A 108 1.88 20.00 6.03
C ILE A 108 3.42 19.88 6.07
N ARG A 109 4.10 20.70 6.87
CA ARG A 109 5.57 20.62 7.04
C ARG A 109 5.98 19.27 7.63
N ALA A 110 5.31 18.83 8.69
CA ALA A 110 5.57 17.52 9.30
C ALA A 110 5.37 16.37 8.30
N ALA A 111 4.29 16.40 7.51
CA ALA A 111 4.04 15.40 6.47
C ALA A 111 5.13 15.43 5.38
N ARG A 112 5.59 16.62 4.97
CA ARG A 112 6.70 16.78 4.01
C ARG A 112 7.99 16.17 4.56
N ASP A 113 8.34 16.45 5.80
CA ASP A 113 9.58 15.94 6.41
C ASP A 113 9.56 14.41 6.49
N LYS A 114 8.41 13.80 6.82
CA LYS A 114 8.26 12.33 6.77
C LYS A 114 8.38 11.79 5.34
N ARG A 115 7.83 12.49 4.34
CA ARG A 115 7.94 12.08 2.92
C ARG A 115 9.38 12.11 2.42
N ILE A 116 10.19 13.09 2.85
CA ILE A 116 11.61 13.17 2.48
C ILE A 116 12.35 11.93 2.95
N LYS A 117 12.16 11.51 4.21
CA LYS A 117 12.80 10.30 4.76
C LYS A 117 12.46 9.03 3.98
N ILE A 118 11.22 8.89 3.50
CA ILE A 118 10.84 7.78 2.62
C ILE A 118 11.61 7.86 1.31
N GLY A 119 11.74 9.06 0.74
CA GLY A 119 12.52 9.31 -0.46
C GLY A 119 13.99 8.91 -0.30
N ASP A 120 14.62 9.32 0.79
CA ASP A 120 16.02 9.00 1.11
C ASP A 120 16.22 7.47 1.18
N ALA A 121 15.39 6.76 1.94
CA ALA A 121 15.49 5.30 2.06
C ALA A 121 15.28 4.56 0.72
N VAL A 122 14.40 5.09 -0.14
CA VAL A 122 14.16 4.54 -1.48
C VAL A 122 15.34 4.81 -2.40
N ILE A 123 15.94 6.01 -2.34
CA ILE A 123 17.15 6.36 -3.10
C ILE A 123 18.29 5.42 -2.70
N ASP A 124 18.52 5.22 -1.41
CA ASP A 124 19.55 4.30 -0.90
C ASP A 124 19.32 2.87 -1.41
N THR A 125 18.08 2.39 -1.40
CA THR A 125 17.70 1.08 -1.97
C THR A 125 18.10 0.97 -3.44
N PHE A 126 17.93 2.04 -4.22
CA PHE A 126 18.32 2.05 -5.62
C PHE A 126 19.84 2.12 -5.81
N ILE A 127 20.55 2.86 -4.97
CA ILE A 127 22.02 2.89 -4.99
C ILE A 127 22.57 1.48 -4.69
N ASP A 128 22.09 0.84 -3.64
CA ASP A 128 22.47 -0.53 -3.25
C ASP A 128 22.20 -1.54 -4.39
N MET A 129 21.08 -1.37 -5.10
CA MET A 129 20.77 -2.17 -6.29
C MET A 129 21.74 -1.88 -7.42
N LEU A 130 22.00 -0.61 -7.74
CA LEU A 130 22.88 -0.23 -8.84
C LEU A 130 24.26 -0.86 -8.68
N GLU A 131 24.79 -0.95 -7.46
CA GLU A 131 26.07 -1.61 -7.18
C GLU A 131 26.09 -3.10 -7.59
N GLN A 132 24.96 -3.80 -7.45
CA GLN A 132 24.85 -5.25 -7.62
C GLN A 132 24.35 -5.69 -9.01
N ILE A 133 23.57 -4.87 -9.71
CA ILE A 133 23.01 -5.24 -11.02
C ILE A 133 24.05 -5.16 -12.15
N SER A 134 23.77 -5.88 -13.24
CA SER A 134 24.65 -5.94 -14.40
C SER A 134 24.82 -4.58 -15.12
N PRO A 135 25.94 -4.35 -15.84
CA PRO A 135 26.09 -3.16 -16.69
C PRO A 135 25.00 -3.04 -17.76
N LYS A 136 24.44 -4.17 -18.21
CA LYS A 136 23.30 -4.21 -19.14
C LYS A 136 22.03 -3.67 -18.47
N GLY A 137 21.74 -4.11 -17.24
CA GLY A 137 20.64 -3.60 -16.43
C GLY A 137 20.75 -2.09 -16.20
N ARG A 138 21.93 -1.60 -15.79
CA ARG A 138 22.19 -0.14 -15.63
C ARG A 138 21.89 0.65 -16.91
N ARG A 139 22.35 0.17 -18.08
CA ARG A 139 22.09 0.82 -19.38
C ARG A 139 20.60 0.84 -19.75
N GLN A 140 19.86 -0.24 -19.46
CA GLN A 140 18.41 -0.29 -19.70
C GLN A 140 17.64 0.71 -18.84
N LEU A 141 18.08 0.94 -17.60
CA LEU A 141 17.48 1.98 -16.75
C LEU A 141 17.63 3.38 -17.36
N VAL A 142 18.81 3.72 -17.86
CA VAL A 142 19.05 5.02 -18.54
C VAL A 142 18.22 5.14 -19.83
N GLY A 143 18.23 4.09 -20.66
CA GLY A 143 17.51 4.10 -21.94
C GLY A 143 15.98 4.13 -21.82
N GLY A 144 15.42 3.64 -20.71
CA GLY A 144 13.99 3.66 -20.44
C GLY A 144 13.47 4.90 -19.70
N PHE A 145 14.36 5.78 -19.21
CA PHE A 145 14.00 7.05 -18.56
C PHE A 145 13.94 8.24 -19.54
N LEU A 146 14.68 8.16 -20.65
CA LEU A 146 14.78 9.21 -21.68
C LEU A 146 13.82 8.99 -22.86
N ARG A 147 12.81 8.12 -22.70
CA ARG A 147 11.82 7.80 -23.72
C ARG A 147 10.42 8.15 -23.25
#